data_AF-A0A357LVS9-F1
#
_entry.id   AF-A0A357LVS9-F1
#
_cell.length_a   1.000
_cell.length_b   1.000
_cell.length_c   1.000
_cell.angle_alpha   90.00
_cell.angle_beta   90.00
_cell.angle_gamma   90.00
#
_symmetry.space_group_name_H-M   'P 1'
#
loop_
_entity.id
_entity.type
_entity.pdbx_description
1 polymer ?
#
loop_
_entity_poly.entity_id
_entity_poly.type
_entity_poly.pdbx_seq_one_letter_code
_entity_poly.pdbx_strand_id
1 'polypeptide(L)'
;MTTMKPAFRRYLTHLSIAFAAYFIILMGINTVLDHYSVPFALSVLLVLLPMIPVIFVIRIIIQYVRSWDELQQRQYLEAAMTAFALVASGTFAWGFLEDIGFPALPTMWIMPMMMVTLALSQWFVCRRYH
;
A
#
# COMPACT_ATOMS: atom_id res chain seq x y z
N MET A 1 10.96 -23.64 -16.70
CA MET A 1 10.23 -22.36 -16.74
C MET A 1 8.85 -22.59 -16.18
N THR A 2 8.57 -22.16 -14.95
CA THR A 2 7.22 -22.22 -14.36
C THR A 2 6.33 -21.24 -15.14
N THR A 3 5.41 -21.76 -15.95
CA THR A 3 4.46 -20.93 -16.69
C THR A 3 3.60 -20.15 -15.69
N MET A 4 3.81 -18.83 -15.60
CA MET A 4 3.02 -17.98 -14.71
C MET A 4 1.54 -18.05 -15.10
N LYS A 5 0.65 -18.20 -14.10
CA LYS A 5 -0.80 -18.17 -14.33
C LYS A 5 -1.18 -16.87 -15.08
N PRO A 6 -2.06 -16.91 -16.10
CA PRO A 6 -2.42 -15.73 -16.90
C PRO A 6 -2.92 -14.54 -16.07
N ALA A 7 -3.67 -14.82 -14.99
CA ALA A 7 -4.15 -13.82 -14.04
C ALA A 7 -3.01 -13.09 -13.32
N PHE A 8 -1.95 -13.82 -12.93
CA PHE A 8 -0.78 -13.24 -12.28
C PHE A 8 0.02 -12.34 -13.23
N ARG A 9 0.19 -12.76 -14.48
CA ARG A 9 0.84 -11.91 -15.50
C ARG A 9 0.07 -10.62 -15.74
N ARG A 10 -1.26 -10.71 -15.87
CA ARG A 10 -2.13 -9.52 -16.04
C ARG A 10 -2.06 -8.60 -14.82
N TYR A 11 -2.07 -9.18 -13.62
CA TYR A 11 -1.86 -8.44 -12.37
C TYR A 11 -0.54 -7.68 -12.37
N LEU A 12 0.58 -8.37 -12.64
CA LEU A 12 1.91 -7.74 -12.70
C LEU A 12 1.97 -6.64 -13.75
N THR A 13 1.45 -6.84 -14.95
CA THR A 13 1.46 -5.81 -15.99
C THR A 13 0.69 -4.57 -15.56
N HIS A 14 -0.54 -4.72 -15.06
CA HIS A 14 -1.32 -3.56 -14.61
C HIS A 14 -0.68 -2.86 -13.40
N LEU A 15 -0.13 -3.63 -12.47
CA LEU A 15 0.57 -3.11 -11.31
C LEU A 15 1.78 -2.29 -11.73
N SER A 16 2.62 -2.81 -12.64
CA SER A 16 3.78 -2.12 -13.18
C SER A 16 3.39 -0.82 -13.91
N ILE A 17 2.32 -0.84 -14.70
CA ILE A 17 1.81 0.36 -15.39
C ILE A 17 1.35 1.40 -14.37
N ALA A 18 0.62 0.99 -13.32
CA ALA A 18 0.14 1.91 -12.30
C ALA A 18 1.30 2.53 -11.49
N PHE A 19 2.32 1.74 -11.14
CA PHE A 19 3.52 2.26 -10.49
C PHE A 19 4.32 3.20 -11.41
N ALA A 20 4.47 2.87 -12.69
CA ALA A 20 5.12 3.76 -13.64
C ALA A 20 4.38 5.10 -13.75
N ALA A 21 3.04 5.07 -13.83
CA ALA A 21 2.22 6.28 -13.82
C ALA A 21 2.39 7.08 -12.52
N TYR A 22 2.40 6.41 -11.37
CA TYR A 22 2.68 7.03 -10.06
C TYR A 22 4.02 7.77 -10.06
N PHE A 23 5.11 7.10 -10.48
CA PHE A 23 6.44 7.71 -10.52
C PHE A 23 6.52 8.91 -11.47
N ILE A 24 5.96 8.79 -12.68
CA ILE A 24 5.94 9.89 -13.66
C ILE A 24 5.20 11.10 -13.10
N ILE A 25 4.02 10.87 -12.49
CA ILE A 25 3.23 11.94 -11.88
C ILE A 25 4.01 12.60 -10.74
N LEU A 26 4.59 11.80 -9.84
CA LEU A 26 5.35 12.30 -8.70
C LEU A 26 6.57 13.12 -9.13
N MET A 27 7.35 12.63 -10.11
CA MET A 27 8.49 13.38 -10.65
C MET A 27 8.03 14.69 -11.30
N GLY A 28 6.94 14.65 -12.09
CA GLY A 28 6.36 15.84 -12.71
C GLY A 28 5.94 16.89 -11.67
N ILE A 29 5.24 16.48 -10.62
CA ILE A 29 4.81 17.38 -9.54
C ILE A 29 6.01 18.01 -8.84
N ASN A 30 7.01 17.21 -8.43
CA ASN A 30 8.20 17.74 -7.76
C ASN A 30 8.92 18.76 -8.67
N THR A 31 9.11 18.45 -9.96
CA THR A 31 9.74 19.41 -10.88
C THR A 31 8.97 20.71 -11.01
N VAL A 32 7.63 20.67 -11.04
CA VAL A 32 6.79 21.87 -11.11
C VAL A 32 6.87 22.69 -9.82
N LEU A 33 6.78 22.03 -8.67
CA LEU A 33 6.85 22.70 -7.37
C LEU A 33 8.23 23.30 -7.08
N ASP A 34 9.30 22.69 -7.61
CA ASP A 34 10.68 23.18 -7.44
C ASP A 34 11.00 24.40 -8.34
N HIS A 35 10.40 24.47 -9.54
CA HIS A 35 10.72 25.51 -10.54
C HIS A 35 9.71 26.65 -10.61
N TYR A 36 8.50 26.47 -10.07
CA TYR A 36 7.43 27.46 -10.19
C TYR A 36 6.80 27.78 -8.82
N SER A 37 6.52 29.06 -8.58
CA SER A 37 5.71 29.47 -7.43
C SER A 37 4.24 29.16 -7.69
N VAL A 38 3.77 28.04 -7.17
CA VAL A 38 2.38 27.58 -7.34
C VAL A 38 1.51 28.09 -6.18
N PRO A 39 0.28 28.60 -6.42
CA PRO A 39 -0.64 28.96 -5.35
C PRO A 39 -0.91 27.78 -4.41
N PHE A 40 -1.13 28.06 -3.12
CA PHE A 40 -1.32 27.03 -2.10
C PHE A 40 -2.44 26.04 -2.45
N ALA A 41 -3.60 26.53 -2.88
CA ALA A 41 -4.75 25.69 -3.23
C ALA A 41 -4.43 24.70 -4.37
N LEU A 42 -3.65 25.12 -5.37
CA LEU A 42 -3.25 24.27 -6.48
C LEU A 42 -2.16 23.27 -6.05
N SER A 43 -1.26 23.67 -5.14
CA SER A 43 -0.24 22.79 -4.58
C SER A 43 -0.85 21.60 -3.83
N VAL A 44 -1.95 21.81 -3.10
CA VAL A 44 -2.71 20.73 -2.43
C VAL A 44 -3.22 19.71 -3.45
N LEU A 45 -3.81 20.17 -4.55
CA LEU A 45 -4.31 19.27 -5.61
C LEU A 45 -3.18 18.49 -6.28
N LEU A 46 -2.05 19.15 -6.55
CA LEU A 46 -0.88 18.52 -7.15
C LEU A 46 -0.31 17.42 -6.26
N VAL A 47 -0.09 17.68 -4.97
CA VAL A 47 0.48 16.71 -4.03
C VAL A 47 -0.42 15.49 -3.83
N LEU A 48 -1.74 15.63 -4.00
CA LEU A 48 -2.71 14.53 -3.91
C LEU A 48 -2.90 13.75 -5.23
N LEU A 49 -2.50 14.31 -6.37
CA LEU A 49 -2.65 13.69 -7.69
C LEU A 49 -2.04 12.26 -7.79
N PRO A 50 -0.89 11.93 -7.15
CA PRO A 50 -0.35 10.57 -7.14
C PRO A 50 -1.27 9.54 -6.48
N MET A 51 -2.28 9.97 -5.71
CA MET A 51 -3.26 9.05 -5.10
C MET A 51 -4.22 8.44 -6.13
N ILE A 52 -4.38 9.07 -7.30
CA ILE A 52 -5.21 8.53 -8.37
C ILE A 52 -4.68 7.15 -8.83
N PRO A 53 -3.38 7.01 -9.23
CA PRO A 53 -2.77 5.70 -9.48
C PRO A 53 -2.94 4.69 -8.33
N VAL A 54 -2.85 5.14 -7.07
CA VAL A 54 -3.00 4.25 -5.90
C VAL A 54 -4.40 3.63 -5.85
N ILE A 55 -5.45 4.40 -6.15
CA ILE A 55 -6.82 3.88 -6.24
C ILE A 55 -6.93 2.80 -7.33
N PHE A 56 -6.26 2.98 -8.47
CA PHE A 56 -6.19 1.96 -9.52
C PHE A 56 -5.46 0.69 -9.04
N VAL A 57 -4.35 0.84 -8.31
CA VAL A 57 -3.63 -0.30 -7.70
C VAL A 57 -4.55 -1.09 -6.77
N ILE A 58 -5.33 -0.42 -5.91
CA ILE A 58 -6.31 -1.08 -5.03
C ILE A 58 -7.30 -1.91 -5.86
N ARG A 59 -7.84 -1.34 -6.94
CA ARG A 59 -8.76 -2.07 -7.84
C ARG A 59 -8.10 -3.28 -8.51
N ILE A 60 -6.84 -3.17 -8.90
CA ILE A 60 -6.06 -4.27 -9.51
C ILE A 60 -5.85 -5.39 -8.48
N ILE A 61 -5.49 -5.06 -7.24
CA ILE A 61 -5.31 -6.01 -6.15
C ILE A 61 -6.63 -6.73 -5.84
N ILE A 62 -7.73 -6.01 -5.69
CA ILE A 62 -9.06 -6.62 -5.41
C ILE A 62 -9.45 -7.60 -6.53
N GLN A 63 -9.27 -7.23 -7.80
CA GLN A 63 -9.55 -8.11 -8.92
C GLN A 63 -8.66 -9.36 -8.91
N TYR A 64 -7.39 -9.22 -8.53
CA TYR A 64 -6.47 -10.33 -8.42
C TYR A 64 -6.84 -11.28 -7.27
N VAL A 65 -7.17 -10.75 -6.09
CA VAL A 65 -7.62 -11.55 -4.93
C VAL A 65 -8.91 -12.31 -5.26
N ARG A 66 -9.85 -11.69 -5.98
CA ARG A 66 -11.09 -12.36 -6.43
C ARG A 66 -10.85 -13.52 -7.40
N SER A 67 -9.68 -13.60 -8.03
CA SER A 67 -9.30 -14.71 -8.91
C SER A 67 -8.71 -15.91 -8.16
N TRP A 68 -8.47 -15.77 -6.86
CA TRP A 68 -7.97 -16.84 -6.00
C TRP A 68 -9.07 -17.81 -5.58
N ASP A 69 -8.67 -19.02 -5.20
CA ASP A 69 -9.55 -19.99 -4.54
C ASP A 69 -9.93 -19.56 -3.11
N GLU A 70 -10.93 -20.22 -2.54
CA GLU A 70 -11.45 -19.90 -1.20
C GLU A 70 -10.39 -20.02 -0.10
N LEU A 71 -9.47 -20.99 -0.22
CA LEU A 71 -8.41 -21.21 0.76
C LEU A 71 -7.43 -20.04 0.77
N GLN A 72 -6.96 -19.62 -0.41
CA GLN A 72 -6.06 -18.48 -0.58
C GLN A 72 -6.70 -17.17 -0.09
N GLN A 73 -7.98 -16.94 -0.41
CA GLN A 73 -8.70 -15.76 0.08
C GLN A 73 -8.82 -15.78 1.61
N ARG A 74 -9.13 -16.94 2.21
CA ARG A 74 -9.21 -17.09 3.67
C ARG A 74 -7.87 -16.83 4.36
N GLN A 75 -6.79 -17.41 3.83
CA GLN A 75 -5.42 -17.20 4.34
C GLN A 75 -5.01 -15.73 4.25
N TYR A 76 -5.30 -15.09 3.12
CA TYR A 76 -5.02 -13.66 2.95
C TYR A 76 -5.82 -12.80 3.91
N LEU A 77 -7.11 -13.10 4.12
CA LEU A 77 -7.96 -12.37 5.05
C LEU A 77 -7.47 -12.51 6.49
N GLU A 78 -7.11 -13.72 6.93
CA GLU A 78 -6.55 -13.97 8.26
C GLU A 78 -5.25 -13.17 8.47
N ALA A 79 -4.35 -13.19 7.49
CA ALA A 79 -3.13 -12.41 7.53
C ALA A 79 -3.39 -10.89 7.53
N ALA A 80 -4.34 -10.42 6.72
CA ALA A 80 -4.70 -9.02 6.64
C ALA A 80 -5.34 -8.50 7.93
N MET A 81 -6.23 -9.27 8.54
CA MET A 81 -6.81 -8.93 9.85
C MET A 81 -5.74 -8.88 10.95
N THR A 82 -4.79 -9.82 10.92
CA THR A 82 -3.68 -9.85 11.88
C THR A 82 -2.79 -8.61 11.72
N ALA A 83 -2.40 -8.29 10.49
CA ALA A 83 -1.59 -7.11 10.21
C ALA A 83 -2.32 -5.81 10.58
N PHE A 84 -3.60 -5.71 10.25
CA PHE A 84 -4.45 -4.59 10.63
C PHE A 84 -4.49 -4.41 12.15
N ALA A 85 -4.78 -5.48 12.90
CA ALA A 85 -4.88 -5.41 14.36
C ALA A 85 -3.56 -4.99 15.01
N LEU A 86 -2.43 -5.55 14.56
CA LEU A 86 -1.11 -5.23 15.08
C LEU A 86 -0.71 -3.78 14.79
N VAL A 87 -0.87 -3.34 13.55
CA VAL A 87 -0.46 -1.98 13.14
C VAL A 87 -1.37 -0.94 13.76
N ALA A 88 -2.69 -1.16 13.75
CA ALA A 88 -3.65 -0.24 14.37
C ALA A 88 -3.39 -0.11 15.87
N SER A 89 -3.20 -1.22 16.58
CA SER A 89 -2.90 -1.21 18.02
C SER A 89 -1.55 -0.56 18.30
N GLY A 90 -0.54 -0.82 17.46
CA GLY A 90 0.80 -0.23 17.60
C GLY A 90 0.82 1.27 17.37
N THR A 91 0.16 1.77 16.32
CA THR A 91 0.05 3.21 16.06
C THR A 91 -0.82 3.90 17.11
N PHE A 92 -1.86 3.23 17.61
CA PHE A 92 -2.69 3.76 18.70
C PHE A 92 -1.90 3.85 20.00
N ALA A 93 -1.13 2.82 20.34
CA ALA A 93 -0.22 2.83 21.48
C ALA A 93 0.84 3.94 21.37
N TRP A 94 1.37 4.17 20.16
CA TRP A 94 2.32 5.25 19.91
C TRP A 94 1.71 6.64 20.14
N GLY A 95 0.42 6.83 19.83
CA GLY A 95 -0.30 8.07 20.14
C GLY A 95 -0.23 8.43 21.63
N PHE A 96 -0.35 7.46 22.54
CA PHE A 96 -0.18 7.71 23.97
C PHE A 96 1.26 8.07 24.36
N LEU A 97 2.25 7.59 23.60
CA LEU A 97 3.65 7.98 23.83
C LEU A 97 3.88 9.44 23.41
N GLU A 98 3.24 9.90 22.34
CA GLU A 98 3.30 11.31 21.90
C GLU A 98 2.76 12.25 23.00
N ASP A 99 1.73 11.86 23.73
CA ASP A 99 1.17 12.64 24.86
C ASP A 99 2.18 12.91 25.99
N ILE A 100 3.18 12.04 26.16
CA ILE A 100 4.25 12.19 27.17
C ILE A 100 5.56 12.74 26.59
N GLY A 101 5.53 13.25 25.35
CA GLY A 101 6.65 13.95 24.72
C GLY A 101 7.52 13.10 23.79
N PHE A 102 7.08 11.90 23.38
CA PHE A 102 7.75 11.19 22.29
C PHE A 102 7.60 11.92 20.95
N PRO A 103 8.52 11.71 19.99
CA PRO A 103 8.40 12.30 18.67
C PRO A 103 7.18 11.78 17.91
N ALA A 104 6.57 12.67 17.13
CA ALA A 104 5.44 12.34 16.27
C ALA A 104 5.83 11.24 15.26
N LEU A 105 5.02 10.19 15.17
CA LEU A 105 5.20 9.14 14.19
C LEU A 105 4.94 9.69 12.78
N PRO A 106 5.92 9.62 11.85
CA PRO A 106 5.66 10.10 10.50
C PRO A 106 4.63 9.19 9.83
N THR A 107 3.49 9.78 9.45
CA THR A 107 2.34 9.04 8.88
C THR A 107 2.68 8.23 7.65
N MET A 108 3.71 8.63 6.89
CA MET A 108 4.23 7.91 5.74
C MET A 108 4.75 6.50 6.09
N TRP A 109 5.18 6.24 7.33
CA TRP A 109 5.65 4.92 7.79
C TRP A 109 4.53 3.95 8.12
N ILE A 110 3.29 4.42 8.30
CA ILE A 110 2.15 3.55 8.63
C ILE A 110 1.90 2.52 7.51
N MET A 111 1.95 2.96 6.24
CA MET A 111 1.76 2.04 5.12
C MET A 111 2.88 0.99 5.00
N PRO A 112 4.19 1.33 5.05
CA PRO A 112 5.28 0.36 5.12
C PRO A 112 5.12 -0.65 6.27
N MET A 113 4.77 -0.19 7.47
CA MET A 113 4.54 -1.07 8.61
C MET A 113 3.39 -2.06 8.32
N MET A 114 2.30 -1.59 7.72
CA MET A 114 1.20 -2.45 7.29
C MET A 114 1.66 -3.51 6.28
N MET A 115 2.41 -3.13 5.26
CA MET A 115 2.87 -4.08 4.24
C MET A 115 3.86 -5.12 4.79
N VAL A 116 4.80 -4.70 5.65
CA VAL A 116 5.74 -5.63 6.30
C VAL A 116 4.98 -6.61 7.19
N THR A 117 4.07 -6.11 8.02
CA THR A 117 3.30 -6.96 8.94
C THR A 117 2.36 -7.90 8.19
N LEU A 118 1.77 -7.45 7.08
CA LEU A 118 0.98 -8.28 6.18
C LEU A 118 1.82 -9.41 5.59
N ALA A 119 2.99 -9.10 5.02
CA ALA A 119 3.88 -10.11 4.43
C ALA A 119 4.32 -11.16 5.46
N LEU A 120 4.68 -10.72 6.68
CA LEU A 120 5.03 -11.62 7.79
C LEU A 120 3.84 -12.49 8.20
N SER A 121 2.65 -11.90 8.33
CA SER A 121 1.42 -12.63 8.69
C SER A 121 1.04 -13.64 7.62
N GLN A 122 1.12 -13.28 6.33
CA GLN A 122 0.86 -14.19 5.23
C GLN A 122 1.84 -15.37 5.22
N TRP A 123 3.13 -15.10 5.44
CA TRP A 123 4.13 -16.16 5.51
C TRP A 123 3.88 -17.14 6.66
N PHE A 124 3.48 -16.63 7.83
CA PHE A 124 3.13 -17.45 8.98
C PHE A 124 1.85 -18.28 8.73
N VAL A 125 0.81 -17.66 8.18
CA VAL A 125 -0.46 -18.32 7.87
C VAL A 125 -0.26 -19.39 6.79
N CYS A 126 0.45 -19.11 5.70
CA CYS A 126 0.73 -20.10 4.66
C CYS A 126 1.47 -21.32 5.22
N ARG A 127 2.43 -21.13 6.15
CA ARG A 127 3.15 -22.23 6.80
C ARG A 127 2.27 -23.13 7.66
N ARG A 128 1.12 -22.64 8.14
CA ARG A 128 0.20 -23.41 8.98
C ARG A 128 -0.68 -24.38 8.17
N TYR A 129 -0.88 -24.08 6.88
CA TYR A 129 -1.78 -24.81 5.99
C TYR A 129 -1.06 -25.68 4.94
N HIS A 130 0.28 -25.68 4.97
CA HIS A 130 1.14 -26.62 4.24
C HIS A 130 1.51 -27.80 5.13
#